data_AF-A0A2N5IVI9-F1
#
_entry.id   AF-A0A2N5IVI9-F1
#
_cell.length_a   1.000
_cell.length_b   1.000
_cell.length_c   1.000
_cell.angle_alpha   90.00
_cell.angle_beta   90.00
_cell.angle_gamma   90.00
#
_symmetry.space_group_name_H-M   'P 1'
#
loop_
_entity.id
_entity.type
_entity.pdbx_description
1 polymer ?
#
loop_
_entity_poly.entity_id
_entity_poly.type
_entity_poly.pdbx_seq_one_letter_code
_entity_poly.pdbx_strand_id
1 'polypeptide(L)'
;MPGLVARLKCARSLGMSLKRFDGWEPTDDDPTEWDETERTWMLALQAYEDGLCPVCGMPTRVCHDQDETERRWAGADVEICNVAYLRNKALRSYRDSGAPDPDADGAITTRLTPTRPITQD
;
A
#
# COMPACT_ATOMS: atom_id res chain seq x y z
N MET A 1 -3.95 19.09 11.61
CA MET A 1 -2.73 18.35 11.98
C MET A 1 -2.29 17.48 10.81
N PRO A 2 -1.10 17.66 10.25
CA PRO A 2 -0.53 16.71 9.28
C PRO A 2 -0.55 15.28 9.87
N GLY A 3 -0.99 14.29 9.10
CA GLY A 3 -0.92 12.88 9.50
C GLY A 3 -2.03 12.37 10.43
N LEU A 4 -3.05 13.16 10.79
CA LEU A 4 -4.15 12.68 11.66
C LEU A 4 -4.83 11.42 11.12
N VAL A 5 -5.16 11.39 9.82
CA VAL A 5 -5.76 10.21 9.18
C VAL A 5 -4.86 8.97 9.29
N ALA A 6 -3.55 9.13 9.10
CA ALA A 6 -2.59 8.03 9.21
C ALA A 6 -2.54 7.47 10.65
N ARG A 7 -2.53 8.35 11.65
CA ARG A 7 -2.55 7.97 13.06
C ARG A 7 -3.84 7.27 13.45
N LEU A 8 -5.00 7.81 13.04
CA LEU A 8 -6.31 7.19 13.26
C LEU A 8 -6.40 5.80 12.61
N LYS A 9 -5.88 5.64 11.38
CA LYS A 9 -5.79 4.34 10.71
C LYS A 9 -4.90 3.36 11.48
N CYS A 10 -3.75 3.82 11.97
CA CYS A 10 -2.82 2.99 12.74
C CYS A 10 -3.43 2.57 14.09
N ALA A 11 -3.95 3.52 14.87
CA ALA A 11 -4.65 3.26 16.13
C ALA A 11 -5.78 2.23 15.94
N ARG A 12 -6.65 2.42 14.92
CA ARG A 12 -7.71 1.47 14.59
C ARG A 12 -7.15 0.08 14.22
N SER A 13 -6.07 0.00 13.44
CA SER A 13 -5.46 -1.28 13.06
C SER A 13 -4.90 -2.05 14.27
N LEU A 14 -4.56 -1.34 15.34
CA LEU A 14 -4.13 -1.90 16.62
C LEU A 14 -5.28 -2.13 17.61
N GLY A 15 -6.52 -1.82 17.23
CA GLY A 15 -7.71 -2.00 18.07
C GLY A 15 -7.79 -1.04 19.26
N MET A 16 -7.22 0.17 19.16
CA MET A 16 -7.19 1.16 20.25
C MET A 16 -7.62 2.56 19.79
N SER A 17 -7.96 3.42 20.76
CA SER A 17 -8.26 4.83 20.48
C SER A 17 -7.01 5.64 20.13
N LEU A 18 -7.19 6.86 19.59
CA LEU A 18 -6.05 7.73 19.27
C LEU A 18 -5.35 8.19 20.54
N LYS A 19 -6.11 8.48 21.61
CA LYS A 19 -5.57 8.78 22.93
C LYS A 19 -4.62 7.68 23.39
N ARG A 20 -5.06 6.42 23.42
CA ARG A 20 -4.20 5.30 23.85
C ARG A 20 -3.01 5.12 22.92
N PHE A 21 -3.20 5.27 21.61
CA PHE A 21 -2.11 5.26 20.64
C PHE A 21 -1.05 6.34 20.90
N ASP A 22 -1.48 7.49 21.42
CA ASP A 22 -0.63 8.62 21.78
C ASP A 22 -0.09 8.57 23.23
N GLY A 23 -0.31 7.45 23.93
CA GLY A 23 0.22 7.21 25.28
C GLY A 23 -0.67 7.70 26.42
N TRP A 24 -1.93 8.03 26.15
CA TRP A 24 -2.91 8.29 27.21
C TRP A 24 -3.20 7.00 28.00
N GLU A 25 -3.28 7.16 29.31
CA GLU A 25 -3.70 6.14 30.26
C GLU A 25 -4.87 6.71 31.10
N PRO A 26 -5.86 5.88 31.48
CA PRO A 26 -6.99 6.35 32.29
C PRO A 26 -6.52 6.82 33.67
N THR A 27 -7.11 7.92 34.12
CA THR A 27 -6.89 8.48 35.47
C THR A 27 -8.24 8.67 36.17
N ASP A 28 -8.23 8.92 37.48
CA ASP A 28 -9.45 9.21 38.23
C ASP A 28 -10.16 10.48 37.71
N ASP A 29 -9.39 11.47 37.24
CA ASP A 29 -9.91 12.74 36.70
C ASP A 29 -10.34 12.65 35.22
N ASP A 30 -9.78 11.71 34.46
CA ASP A 30 -10.14 11.43 33.07
C ASP A 30 -10.24 9.91 32.86
N PRO A 31 -11.35 9.28 33.26
CA PRO A 31 -11.53 7.83 33.13
C PRO A 31 -12.01 7.41 31.74
N THR A 32 -12.42 8.36 30.89
CA THR A 32 -13.10 8.06 29.63
C THR A 32 -12.12 8.12 28.46
N GLU A 33 -11.74 6.94 27.96
CA GLU A 33 -10.99 6.80 26.71
C GLU A 33 -11.79 7.44 25.56
N TRP A 34 -12.89 6.77 25.16
CA TRP A 34 -13.73 7.16 24.02
C TRP A 34 -14.67 8.32 24.32
N ASP A 35 -14.12 9.52 24.37
CA ASP A 35 -14.90 10.76 24.43
C ASP A 35 -15.62 11.06 23.10
N GLU A 36 -16.41 12.14 23.09
CA GLU A 36 -17.16 12.58 21.92
C GLU A 36 -16.25 12.93 20.73
N THR A 37 -15.06 13.46 20.99
CA THR A 37 -14.10 13.82 19.95
C THR A 37 -13.53 12.58 19.29
N GLU A 38 -13.09 11.58 20.06
CA GLU A 38 -12.57 10.31 19.53
C GLU A 38 -13.62 9.57 18.70
N ARG A 39 -14.88 9.55 19.17
CA ARG A 39 -15.99 8.94 18.43
C ARG A 39 -16.26 9.68 17.12
N THR A 40 -16.31 11.00 17.17
CA THR A 40 -16.48 11.84 15.97
C THR A 40 -15.37 11.60 14.96
N TRP A 41 -14.12 11.47 15.40
CA TRP A 41 -13.01 11.14 14.50
C TRP A 41 -13.14 9.76 13.85
N MET A 42 -13.65 8.75 14.55
CA MET A 42 -13.89 7.44 13.95
C MET A 42 -15.00 7.45 12.91
N LEU A 43 -16.09 8.16 13.18
CA LEU A 43 -17.17 8.36 12.20
C LEU A 43 -16.67 9.15 10.99
N ALA A 44 -15.89 10.22 11.21
CA ALA A 44 -15.31 11.00 10.13
C ALA A 44 -14.28 10.18 9.31
N LEU A 45 -13.49 9.32 9.95
CA LEU A 45 -12.59 8.42 9.24
C LEU A 45 -13.36 7.44 8.36
N GLN A 46 -14.44 6.84 8.87
CA GLN A 46 -15.30 5.94 8.09
C GLN A 46 -15.88 6.66 6.88
N ALA A 47 -16.49 7.83 7.07
CA ALA A 47 -17.07 8.62 5.98
C ALA A 47 -16.01 9.05 4.94
N TYR A 48 -14.79 9.37 5.38
CA TYR A 48 -13.67 9.65 4.49
C TYR A 48 -13.29 8.43 3.64
N GLU A 49 -13.17 7.25 4.26
CA GLU A 49 -12.79 6.01 3.57
C GLU A 49 -13.88 5.50 2.60
N ASP A 50 -15.16 5.64 2.97
CA ASP A 50 -16.29 5.32 2.09
C ASP A 50 -16.30 6.19 0.82
N GLY A 51 -15.68 7.37 0.88
CA GLY A 51 -15.48 8.25 -0.26
C GLY A 51 -14.32 7.87 -1.19
N LEU A 52 -13.51 6.86 -0.85
CA LEU A 52 -12.36 6.43 -1.65
C LEU A 52 -12.70 5.20 -2.51
N CYS A 53 -12.17 5.17 -3.74
CA CYS A 53 -12.29 4.03 -4.63
C CYS A 53 -11.44 2.86 -4.09
N PRO A 54 -12.01 1.64 -3.95
CA PRO A 54 -11.27 0.49 -3.44
C PRO A 54 -10.22 -0.05 -4.42
N VAL A 55 -10.26 0.38 -5.68
CA VAL A 55 -9.33 -0.07 -6.73
C VAL A 55 -8.11 0.84 -6.79
N CYS A 56 -8.31 2.16 -6.91
CA CYS A 56 -7.22 3.11 -7.14
C CYS A 56 -6.92 4.02 -5.94
N GLY A 57 -7.74 4.00 -4.88
CA GLY A 57 -7.57 4.82 -3.69
C GLY A 57 -7.90 6.31 -3.85
N MET A 58 -8.31 6.75 -5.05
CA MET A 58 -8.73 8.14 -5.29
C MET A 58 -10.16 8.41 -4.78
N PRO A 59 -10.53 9.67 -4.48
CA PRO A 59 -11.92 10.00 -4.20
C PRO A 59 -12.82 9.57 -5.37
N THR A 60 -13.93 8.89 -5.08
CA THR A 60 -14.86 8.37 -6.09
C THR A 60 -15.43 9.48 -6.99
N ARG A 61 -15.70 10.65 -6.41
CA ARG A 61 -16.10 11.87 -7.15
C ARG A 61 -15.08 12.35 -8.20
N VAL A 62 -13.85 11.83 -8.16
CA VAL A 62 -12.82 12.13 -9.14
C VAL A 62 -12.72 10.99 -10.14
N CYS A 63 -12.47 9.77 -9.69
CA CYS A 63 -12.15 8.66 -10.61
C CYS A 63 -13.38 7.94 -11.21
N HIS A 64 -14.58 8.18 -10.70
CA HIS A 64 -15.83 7.66 -11.30
C HIS A 64 -16.58 8.74 -12.11
N ASP A 65 -16.08 9.97 -12.16
CA ASP A 65 -16.56 11.02 -13.03
C ASP A 65 -15.65 11.08 -14.26
N GLN A 66 -16.18 10.68 -15.41
CA GLN A 66 -15.42 10.58 -16.65
C GLN A 66 -14.94 11.96 -17.10
N ASP A 67 -15.82 12.96 -17.17
CA ASP A 67 -15.46 14.29 -17.64
C ASP A 67 -14.42 14.93 -16.70
N GLU A 68 -14.57 14.73 -15.40
CA GLU A 68 -13.61 15.21 -14.41
C GLU A 68 -12.26 14.50 -14.50
N THR A 69 -12.26 13.21 -14.81
CA THR A 69 -11.04 12.43 -15.06
C THR A 69 -10.34 12.93 -16.32
N GLU A 70 -11.06 13.08 -17.44
CA GLU A 70 -10.52 13.57 -18.71
C GLU A 70 -10.02 15.03 -18.63
N ARG A 71 -10.64 15.87 -17.78
CA ARG A 71 -10.13 17.23 -17.50
C ARG A 71 -8.84 17.23 -16.68
N ARG A 72 -8.68 16.30 -15.74
CA ARG A 72 -7.53 16.26 -14.84
C ARG A 72 -6.29 15.60 -15.45
N TRP A 73 -6.50 14.63 -16.32
CA TRP A 73 -5.41 13.83 -16.89
C TRP A 73 -5.55 13.73 -18.40
N ALA A 74 -4.46 14.03 -19.11
CA ALA A 74 -4.40 13.94 -20.57
C ALA A 74 -4.12 12.51 -21.09
N GLY A 75 -3.84 11.56 -20.18
CA GLY A 75 -3.43 10.19 -20.49
C GLY A 75 -2.68 9.53 -19.33
N ALA A 76 -2.19 8.32 -19.54
CA ALA A 76 -1.33 7.59 -18.60
C ALA A 76 -0.20 6.89 -19.35
N ASP A 77 0.99 6.89 -18.77
CA ASP A 77 2.13 6.12 -19.26
C ASP A 77 2.10 4.69 -18.72
N VAL A 78 2.44 3.73 -19.57
CA VAL A 78 2.60 2.34 -19.16
C VAL A 78 3.97 2.16 -18.55
N GLU A 79 4.02 2.09 -17.22
CA GLU A 79 5.24 1.81 -16.47
C GLU A 79 5.50 0.30 -16.34
N ILE A 80 6.76 -0.11 -16.55
CA ILE A 80 7.20 -1.50 -16.37
C ILE A 80 8.07 -1.58 -15.11
N CYS A 81 7.72 -2.46 -14.18
CA CYS A 81 8.63 -2.83 -13.11
C CYS A 81 9.80 -3.65 -13.69
N ASN A 82 10.93 -2.99 -13.95
CA ASN A 82 12.12 -3.62 -14.53
C ASN A 82 12.64 -4.81 -13.71
N VAL A 83 12.48 -4.77 -12.38
CA VAL A 83 12.83 -5.89 -11.48
C VAL A 83 11.93 -7.10 -11.74
N ALA A 84 10.61 -6.89 -11.83
CA ALA A 84 9.67 -7.96 -12.15
C ALA A 84 9.90 -8.50 -13.56
N TYR A 85 10.24 -7.63 -14.52
CA TYR A 85 10.61 -8.03 -15.88
C TYR A 85 11.82 -8.98 -15.88
N LEU A 86 12.93 -8.61 -15.22
CA LEU A 86 14.13 -9.42 -15.16
C LEU A 86 13.89 -10.76 -14.44
N ARG A 87 13.14 -10.74 -13.33
CA ARG A 87 12.73 -11.97 -12.62
C ARG A 87 11.93 -12.90 -13.54
N ASN A 88 10.89 -12.37 -14.19
CA ASN A 88 10.04 -13.18 -15.07
C ASN A 88 10.81 -13.68 -16.29
N LYS A 89 11.80 -12.93 -16.78
CA LYS A 89 12.73 -13.39 -17.82
C LYS A 89 13.58 -14.57 -17.33
N ALA A 90 14.16 -14.49 -16.14
CA ALA A 90 14.94 -15.57 -15.55
C ALA A 90 14.09 -16.84 -15.31
N LEU A 91 12.86 -16.69 -14.81
CA LEU A 91 11.93 -17.81 -14.64
C LEU A 91 11.59 -18.50 -15.96
N ARG A 92 11.36 -17.72 -17.04
CA ARG A 92 11.18 -18.30 -18.38
C ARG A 92 12.40 -19.10 -18.82
N SER A 93 13.60 -18.53 -18.73
CA SER A 93 14.83 -19.25 -19.07
C SER A 93 15.04 -20.52 -18.24
N TYR A 94 14.63 -20.52 -16.97
CA TYR A 94 14.66 -21.71 -16.13
C TYR A 94 13.67 -22.78 -16.60
N ARG A 95 12.41 -22.40 -16.89
CA ARG A 95 11.41 -23.32 -17.48
C ARG A 95 11.90 -23.94 -18.78
N ASP A 96 12.61 -23.16 -19.59
CA ASP A 96 13.14 -23.58 -20.88
C ASP A 96 14.47 -24.36 -20.77
N SER A 97 15.01 -24.58 -19.56
CA SER A 97 16.33 -25.21 -19.34
C SER A 97 16.37 -26.73 -19.56
N GLY A 98 15.23 -27.37 -19.86
CA GLY A 98 15.13 -28.80 -20.16
C GLY A 98 15.04 -29.73 -18.95
N ALA A 99 15.35 -29.24 -17.75
CA ALA A 99 15.12 -29.95 -16.48
C ALA A 99 14.68 -29.00 -15.35
N PRO A 100 13.62 -28.19 -15.53
CA PRO A 100 13.10 -27.38 -14.44
C PRO A 100 12.50 -28.27 -13.35
N ASP A 101 12.81 -27.94 -12.09
CA ASP A 101 12.04 -28.42 -10.94
C ASP A 101 10.58 -27.93 -11.08
N PRO A 102 9.59 -28.85 -11.17
CA PRO A 102 8.18 -28.49 -11.28
C PRO A 102 7.66 -27.68 -10.07
N ASP A 103 8.27 -27.83 -8.89
CA ASP A 103 7.87 -27.11 -7.68
C ASP A 103 8.40 -25.67 -7.64
N ALA A 104 9.31 -25.32 -8.54
CA ALA A 104 9.82 -23.96 -8.70
C ALA A 104 8.95 -23.09 -9.63
N ASP A 105 7.83 -23.61 -10.14
CA ASP A 105 6.89 -22.82 -10.94
C ASP A 105 6.24 -21.72 -10.10
N GLY A 106 6.43 -20.47 -10.49
CA GLY A 106 5.96 -19.31 -9.73
C GLY A 106 6.88 -18.85 -8.60
N ALA A 107 8.14 -19.33 -8.55
CA ALA A 107 9.13 -18.87 -7.58
C ALA A 107 9.25 -17.33 -7.57
N ILE A 108 8.97 -16.73 -6.41
CA ILE A 108 8.96 -15.27 -6.21
C ILE A 108 10.36 -14.68 -5.97
N THR A 109 11.33 -15.52 -5.65
CA THR A 109 12.73 -15.14 -5.45
C THR A 109 13.58 -15.69 -6.58
N THR A 110 14.52 -14.86 -7.08
CA THR A 110 15.55 -15.30 -8.04
C THR A 110 16.90 -14.84 -7.51
N ARG A 111 17.90 -15.74 -7.48
CA ARG A 111 19.26 -15.35 -7.13
C ARG A 111 19.85 -14.50 -8.25
N LEU A 112 20.31 -13.29 -7.93
CA LEU A 112 21.08 -12.46 -8.86
C LEU A 112 22.51 -12.98 -8.91
N THR A 113 22.99 -13.36 -10.09
CA THR A 113 24.40 -13.70 -10.33
C THR A 113 25.09 -12.46 -10.90
N PRO A 114 26.07 -11.86 -10.20
CA PRO A 114 26.75 -10.68 -10.71
C PRO A 114 27.55 -10.99 -11.98
N THR A 115 27.56 -10.06 -12.93
CA THR A 115 28.46 -10.10 -14.09
C THR A 115 29.90 -10.12 -13.59
N ARG A 116 30.70 -11.10 -14.02
CA ARG A 116 32.14 -11.10 -13.72
C ARG A 116 32.75 -9.78 -14.24
N PRO A 117 33.60 -9.10 -13.46
CA PRO A 117 34.29 -7.91 -13.95
C PRO A 117 35.15 -8.30 -15.16
N ILE A 118 35.10 -7.46 -16.20
CA ILE A 118 36.02 -7.56 -17.34
C ILE A 118 37.41 -7.25 -16.79
N THR A 119 38.27 -8.26 -16.68
CA THR A 119 39.70 -8.03 -16.51
C THR A 119 40.21 -7.34 -17.77
N GLN A 120 40.66 -6.10 -17.63
CA GLN A 120 41.49 -5.45 -18.64
C GLN A 120 42.92 -5.97 -18.42
N ASP A 121 43.46 -6.63 -19.46
CA ASP A 121 44.88 -7.02 -19.54
C ASP A 121 45.80 -5.78 -19.63
#